data_AF-A0A2V9X474-F1
#
_entry.id   AF-A0A2V9X474-F1
#
_cell.length_a   1.000
_cell.length_b   1.000
_cell.length_c   1.000
_cell.angle_alpha   90.00
_cell.angle_beta   90.00
_cell.angle_gamma   90.00
#
_symmetry.space_group_name_H-M   'P 1'
#
loop_
_entity.id
_entity.type
_entity.pdbx_description
1 polymer ?
#
loop_
_entity_poly.entity_id
_entity_poly.type
_entity_poly.pdbx_seq_one_letter_code
_entity_poly.pdbx_strand_id
1 'polypeptide(L)'
;ADHGFRFDTVQMPLNVMDTHFRSFEKLVLPKLVEQGIGVLGMKSIGDGIILKSKTVRPVECLHYAMNLPTSVVITGIDGEKILDQAFEAARTFKPLTQPQISVLVAKTRDAAMTGKFELFKTATRFDGTAQHPEWMGPEV
;
A
#
# COMPACT_ATOMS: atom_id res chain seq x y z
N ALA A 1 -11.97 -13.05 -17.92
CA ALA A 1 -12.44 -14.44 -17.78
C ALA A 1 -12.63 -15.09 -19.14
N ASP A 2 -13.14 -14.33 -20.12
CA ASP A 2 -13.52 -14.81 -21.46
C ASP A 2 -12.38 -15.41 -22.31
N HIS A 3 -11.13 -15.19 -21.93
CA HIS A 3 -9.95 -15.77 -22.58
C HIS A 3 -9.23 -16.84 -21.75
N GLY A 4 -9.77 -17.26 -20.59
CA GLY A 4 -9.17 -18.29 -19.73
C GLY A 4 -7.83 -17.91 -19.07
N PHE A 5 -7.36 -16.68 -19.27
CA PHE A 5 -6.12 -16.18 -18.67
C PHE A 5 -6.26 -15.96 -17.17
N ARG A 6 -5.29 -16.46 -16.40
CA ARG A 6 -5.19 -16.30 -14.94
C ARG A 6 -3.92 -15.52 -14.62
N PHE A 7 -4.04 -14.49 -13.80
CA PHE A 7 -2.88 -13.73 -13.33
C PHE A 7 -2.13 -14.51 -12.25
N ASP A 8 -0.81 -14.59 -12.38
CA ASP A 8 0.06 -15.19 -11.37
C ASP A 8 0.31 -14.25 -10.19
N THR A 9 0.38 -12.94 -10.47
CA THR A 9 0.61 -11.91 -9.46
C THR A 9 -0.19 -10.64 -9.74
N VAL A 10 -0.47 -9.88 -8.67
CA VAL A 10 -1.04 -8.52 -8.75
C VAL A 10 -0.24 -7.61 -7.82
N GLN A 11 0.15 -6.46 -8.34
CA GLN A 11 0.79 -5.40 -7.58
C GLN A 11 -0.23 -4.32 -7.22
N MET A 12 -0.32 -3.96 -5.93
CA MET A 12 -1.26 -2.92 -5.47
C MET A 12 -0.73 -2.15 -4.26
N PRO A 13 -1.24 -0.93 -4.00
CA PRO A 13 -0.94 -0.19 -2.77
C PRO A 13 -1.47 -0.92 -1.54
N LEU A 14 -0.61 -1.22 -0.56
CA LEU A 14 -0.99 -1.77 0.73
C LEU A 14 -0.26 -1.01 1.85
N ASN A 15 -1.01 -0.23 2.61
CA ASN A 15 -0.47 0.66 3.63
C ASN A 15 -1.49 0.89 4.77
N VAL A 16 -1.05 1.47 5.88
CA VAL A 16 -1.87 1.64 7.11
C VAL A 16 -3.02 2.67 6.97
N MET A 17 -3.00 3.52 5.94
CA MET A 17 -4.09 4.44 5.60
C MET A 17 -5.12 3.79 4.65
N ASP A 18 -4.71 2.83 3.81
CA ASP A 18 -5.56 2.11 2.86
C ASP A 18 -6.79 1.50 3.52
N THR A 19 -6.62 0.89 4.70
CA THR A 19 -7.65 0.15 5.44
C THR A 19 -8.91 0.99 5.75
N HIS A 20 -8.81 2.33 5.73
CA HIS A 20 -9.90 3.23 6.12
C HIS A 20 -10.83 3.63 4.96
N PHE A 21 -10.38 3.58 3.71
CA PHE A 21 -11.16 4.12 2.57
C PHE A 21 -10.82 3.42 1.25
N ARG A 22 -11.84 2.94 0.50
CA ARG A 22 -11.68 2.22 -0.78
C ARG A 22 -10.50 1.22 -0.72
N SER A 23 -10.53 0.37 0.30
CA SER A 23 -9.37 -0.39 0.77
C SER A 23 -9.08 -1.57 -0.14
N PHE A 24 -7.86 -1.61 -0.70
CA PHE A 24 -7.35 -2.79 -1.38
C PHE A 24 -7.21 -3.96 -0.40
N GLU A 25 -6.74 -3.69 0.82
CA GLU A 25 -6.60 -4.68 1.88
C GLU A 25 -7.92 -5.38 2.21
N LYS A 26 -9.06 -4.67 2.22
CA LYS A 26 -10.36 -5.26 2.56
C LYS A 26 -11.12 -5.82 1.36
N LEU A 27 -10.95 -5.22 0.18
CA LEU A 27 -11.78 -5.54 -0.98
C LEU A 27 -11.09 -6.47 -2.00
N VAL A 28 -9.78 -6.36 -2.17
CA VAL A 28 -9.04 -7.06 -3.24
C VAL A 28 -8.14 -8.15 -2.67
N LEU A 29 -7.37 -7.82 -1.64
CA LEU A 29 -6.39 -8.72 -1.05
C LEU A 29 -6.96 -10.10 -0.65
N PRO A 30 -8.13 -10.21 0.02
CA PRO A 30 -8.68 -11.52 0.40
C PRO A 30 -9.02 -12.38 -0.81
N LYS A 31 -9.42 -11.75 -1.93
CA LYS A 31 -9.76 -12.45 -3.17
C LYS A 31 -8.54 -12.99 -3.90
N LEU A 32 -7.42 -12.26 -3.84
CA LEU A 32 -6.16 -12.78 -4.39
C LEU A 32 -5.65 -13.97 -3.60
N VAL A 33 -5.72 -13.90 -2.27
CA VAL A 33 -5.32 -15.00 -1.38
C VAL A 33 -6.20 -16.24 -1.61
N GLU A 34 -7.52 -16.06 -1.68
CA GLU A 34 -8.49 -17.12 -1.99
C GLU A 34 -8.17 -17.81 -3.33
N GLN A 35 -7.74 -17.03 -4.33
CA GLN A 35 -7.40 -17.52 -5.66
C GLN A 35 -5.92 -17.95 -5.78
N GLY A 36 -5.12 -17.94 -4.72
CA GLY A 36 -3.70 -18.29 -4.78
C GLY A 36 -2.88 -17.42 -5.73
N ILE A 37 -3.26 -16.15 -5.91
CA ILE A 37 -2.54 -15.17 -6.73
C ILE A 37 -1.50 -14.49 -5.85
N GLY A 38 -0.25 -14.39 -6.33
CA GLY A 38 0.83 -13.73 -5.62
C GLY A 38 0.56 -12.24 -5.41
N VAL A 39 0.75 -11.77 -4.18
CA VAL A 39 0.44 -10.39 -3.80
C VAL A 39 1.74 -9.60 -3.70
N LEU A 40 1.91 -8.59 -4.54
CA LEU A 40 3.03 -7.66 -4.50
C LEU A 40 2.57 -6.34 -3.85
N GLY A 41 2.80 -6.20 -2.55
CA GLY A 41 2.43 -4.98 -1.81
C GLY A 41 3.41 -3.86 -2.11
N MET A 42 2.92 -2.71 -2.56
CA MET A 42 3.74 -1.51 -2.78
C MET A 42 3.19 -0.30 -2.03
N LYS A 43 3.93 0.81 -2.06
CA LYS A 43 3.52 2.11 -1.49
C LYS A 43 3.20 2.04 0.01
N SER A 44 3.90 1.20 0.77
CA SER A 44 3.70 1.03 2.22
C SER A 44 3.83 2.34 3.01
N ILE A 45 4.65 3.27 2.53
CA ILE A 45 4.88 4.61 3.13
C ILE A 45 4.17 5.72 2.33
N GLY A 46 3.44 5.38 1.26
CA GLY A 46 2.70 6.33 0.43
C GLY A 46 3.57 7.46 -0.12
N ASP A 47 4.77 7.14 -0.62
CA ASP A 47 5.74 8.13 -1.13
C ASP A 47 6.15 9.19 -0.07
N GLY A 48 6.21 8.77 1.19
CA GLY A 48 6.50 9.65 2.33
C GLY A 48 5.33 10.54 2.76
N ILE A 49 4.23 10.56 2.02
CA ILE A 49 3.06 11.42 2.31
C ILE A 49 2.40 10.99 3.61
N ILE A 50 2.30 9.68 3.86
CA ILE A 50 1.72 9.14 5.10
C ILE A 50 2.45 9.67 6.33
N LEU A 51 3.79 9.79 6.26
CA LEU A 51 4.62 10.27 7.38
C LEU A 51 4.34 11.74 7.73
N LYS A 52 3.83 12.54 6.79
CA LYS A 52 3.44 13.95 7.04
C LYS A 52 2.26 14.06 8.02
N SER A 53 1.49 12.99 8.21
CA SER A 53 0.44 12.92 9.24
C SER A 53 0.99 12.89 10.67
N LYS A 54 2.27 12.51 10.85
CA LYS A 54 2.93 12.32 12.16
C LYS A 54 2.26 11.26 13.06
N THR A 55 1.46 10.36 12.50
CA THR A 55 0.73 9.32 13.24
C THR A 55 1.49 8.00 13.36
N VAL A 56 2.42 7.74 12.44
CA VAL A 56 3.17 6.48 12.29
C VAL A 56 4.61 6.74 11.89
N ARG A 57 5.50 5.80 12.23
CA ARG A 57 6.91 5.79 11.85
C ARG A 57 7.14 4.94 10.58
N PRO A 58 8.22 5.18 9.83
CA PRO A 58 8.50 4.44 8.60
C PRO A 58 8.55 2.91 8.77
N VAL A 59 9.22 2.44 9.83
CA VAL A 59 9.32 1.00 10.14
C VAL A 59 7.95 0.41 10.48
N GLU A 60 7.06 1.16 11.15
CA GLU A 60 5.69 0.71 11.44
C GLU A 60 4.87 0.54 10.16
N CYS A 61 5.03 1.44 9.18
CA CYS A 61 4.40 1.31 7.87
C CYS A 61 4.87 0.06 7.12
N LEU A 62 6.19 -0.22 7.14
CA LEU A 62 6.77 -1.39 6.48
C LEU A 62 6.35 -2.69 7.19
N HIS A 63 6.39 -2.73 8.52
CA HIS A 63 5.93 -3.87 9.32
C HIS A 63 4.45 -4.14 9.13
N TYR A 64 3.61 -3.09 9.04
CA TYR A 64 2.19 -3.25 8.73
C TYR A 64 2.00 -3.96 7.38
N ALA A 65 2.66 -3.47 6.32
CA ALA A 65 2.56 -4.07 4.98
C ALA A 65 3.09 -5.52 4.95
N MET A 66 4.21 -5.79 5.63
CA MET A 66 4.80 -7.15 5.72
C MET A 66 3.96 -8.11 6.56
N ASN A 67 3.08 -7.60 7.43
CA ASN A 67 2.18 -8.42 8.23
C ASN A 67 0.91 -8.84 7.47
N LEU A 68 0.56 -8.13 6.40
CA LEU A 68 -0.53 -8.55 5.52
C LEU A 68 -0.13 -9.84 4.77
N PRO A 69 -1.09 -10.60 4.22
CA PRO A 69 -0.81 -11.78 3.39
C PRO A 69 -0.22 -11.39 2.01
N THR A 70 0.92 -10.69 2.03
CA THR A 70 1.71 -10.33 0.85
C THR A 70 2.75 -11.41 0.56
N SER A 71 2.96 -11.72 -0.72
CA SER A 71 4.08 -12.55 -1.16
C SER A 71 5.39 -11.76 -1.14
N VAL A 72 5.34 -10.49 -1.52
CA VAL A 72 6.48 -9.56 -1.53
C VAL A 72 6.00 -8.18 -1.09
N VAL A 73 6.80 -7.47 -0.28
CA VAL A 73 6.64 -6.05 -0.02
C VAL A 73 7.75 -5.28 -0.73
N ILE A 74 7.35 -4.30 -1.54
CA ILE A 74 8.23 -3.47 -2.36
C ILE A 74 8.30 -2.08 -1.73
N THR A 75 9.50 -1.66 -1.35
CA THR A 75 9.78 -0.30 -0.85
C THR A 75 10.75 0.42 -1.75
N GLY A 76 10.50 1.70 -2.00
CA GLY A 76 11.42 2.57 -2.72
C GLY A 76 12.63 2.92 -1.86
N ILE A 77 13.80 3.06 -2.51
CA ILE A 77 15.07 3.43 -1.90
C ILE A 77 15.68 4.51 -2.79
N ASP A 78 15.85 5.71 -2.26
CA ASP A 78 16.42 6.87 -2.96
C ASP A 78 17.76 7.34 -2.37
N GLY A 79 18.26 6.63 -1.36
CA GLY A 79 19.57 6.88 -0.74
C GLY A 79 19.89 5.92 0.40
N GLU A 80 21.12 5.97 0.90
CA GLU A 80 21.64 5.05 1.92
C GLU A 80 20.81 5.04 3.21
N LYS A 81 20.33 6.20 3.66
CA LYS A 81 19.48 6.28 4.86
C LYS A 81 18.18 5.48 4.72
N ILE A 82 17.57 5.48 3.53
CA ILE A 82 16.34 4.72 3.27
C ILE A 82 16.64 3.24 3.06
N LEU A 83 17.82 2.91 2.51
CA LEU A 83 18.32 1.54 2.45
C LEU A 83 18.49 0.95 3.87
N ASP A 84 19.14 1.67 4.78
CA ASP A 84 19.33 1.25 6.18
C ASP A 84 17.99 1.08 6.90
N GLN A 85 17.02 1.98 6.66
CA GLN A 85 15.66 1.84 7.17
C GLN A 85 14.98 0.55 6.67
N ALA A 86 15.16 0.21 5.39
CA ALA A 86 14.60 -1.02 4.82
C ALA A 86 15.25 -2.27 5.45
N PHE A 87 16.57 -2.25 5.64
CA PHE A 87 17.27 -3.32 6.35
C PHE A 87 16.85 -3.43 7.82
N GLU A 88 16.67 -2.31 8.52
CA GLU A 88 16.16 -2.30 9.89
C GLU A 88 14.76 -2.93 9.94
N ALA A 89 13.86 -2.52 9.04
CA ALA A 89 12.51 -3.08 8.97
C ALA A 89 12.55 -4.59 8.75
N ALA A 90 13.32 -5.08 7.78
CA ALA A 90 13.45 -6.51 7.50
C ALA A 90 14.07 -7.29 8.68
N ARG A 91 15.15 -6.78 9.28
CA ARG A 91 15.86 -7.44 10.40
C ARG A 91 15.03 -7.53 11.67
N THR A 92 14.19 -6.53 11.93
CA THR A 92 13.42 -6.41 13.17
C THR A 92 11.98 -6.90 13.05
N PHE A 93 11.55 -7.29 11.85
CA PHE A 93 10.18 -7.71 11.62
C PHE A 93 9.85 -8.97 12.42
N LYS A 94 8.70 -8.91 13.08
CA LYS A 94 7.97 -10.05 13.63
C LYS A 94 6.50 -9.85 13.26
N PRO A 95 5.76 -10.92 12.90
CA PRO A 95 4.33 -10.81 12.68
C PRO A 95 3.65 -10.08 13.85
N LEU A 96 2.88 -9.06 13.50
CA LEU A 96 2.16 -8.23 14.45
C LEU A 96 0.96 -9.00 14.97
N THR A 97 0.76 -8.95 16.28
CA THR A 97 -0.47 -9.45 16.91
C THR A 97 -1.66 -8.56 16.56
N GLN A 98 -2.87 -9.11 16.65
CA GLN A 98 -4.09 -8.34 16.39
C GLN A 98 -4.18 -7.04 17.21
N PRO A 99 -3.84 -7.01 18.52
CA PRO A 99 -3.79 -5.75 19.27
C PRO A 99 -2.81 -4.73 18.71
N GLN A 100 -1.62 -5.15 18.27
CA GLN A 100 -0.62 -4.24 17.68
C GLN A 100 -1.11 -3.64 16.36
N ILE A 101 -1.76 -4.44 15.52
CA ILE A 101 -2.40 -3.97 14.29
C ILE A 101 -3.49 -2.95 14.63
N SER A 102 -4.38 -3.28 15.57
CA SER A 102 -5.46 -2.38 15.99
C SER A 102 -4.94 -1.04 16.50
N VAL A 103 -3.83 -1.03 17.24
CA VAL A 103 -3.18 0.22 17.68
C VAL A 103 -2.69 1.06 16.49
N LEU A 104 -2.05 0.44 15.50
CA LEU A 104 -1.59 1.16 14.30
C LEU A 104 -2.77 1.73 13.51
N VAL A 105 -3.82 0.93 13.28
CA VAL A 105 -5.03 1.38 12.57
C VAL A 105 -5.75 2.49 13.33
N ALA A 106 -5.82 2.41 14.66
CA ALA A 106 -6.45 3.44 15.48
C ALA A 106 -5.68 4.77 15.41
N LYS A 107 -4.34 4.73 15.47
CA LYS A 107 -3.49 5.94 15.36
C LYS A 107 -3.70 6.69 14.05
N THR A 108 -4.00 5.97 12.96
CA THR A 108 -4.10 6.56 11.62
C THR A 108 -5.52 6.98 11.24
N ARG A 109 -6.53 6.53 11.99
CA ARG A 109 -7.95 6.72 11.64
C ARG A 109 -8.30 8.16 11.29
N ASP A 110 -8.11 9.08 12.22
CA ASP A 110 -8.54 10.48 12.04
C ASP A 110 -7.79 11.16 10.88
N ALA A 111 -6.51 10.85 10.70
CA ALA A 111 -5.72 11.34 9.58
C ALA A 111 -6.20 10.77 8.23
N ALA A 112 -6.65 9.51 8.21
CA ALA A 112 -7.09 8.82 7.01
C ALA A 112 -8.50 9.25 6.53
N MET A 113 -9.39 9.67 7.43
CA MET A 113 -10.81 9.91 7.13
C MET A 113 -11.08 10.90 5.99
N THR A 114 -10.19 11.88 5.80
CA THR A 114 -10.34 12.90 4.75
C THR A 114 -9.71 12.49 3.41
N GLY A 115 -8.99 11.37 3.36
CA GLY A 115 -8.21 10.94 2.20
C GLY A 115 -7.02 11.84 1.86
N LYS A 116 -6.70 12.84 2.70
CA LYS A 116 -5.60 13.80 2.53
C LYS A 116 -4.23 13.15 2.34
N PHE A 117 -4.02 11.99 2.96
CA PHE A 117 -2.76 11.24 2.88
C PHE A 117 -2.84 10.02 1.94
N GLU A 118 -3.96 9.84 1.25
CA GLU A 118 -4.25 8.76 0.30
C GLU A 118 -4.48 9.34 -1.11
N LEU A 119 -3.53 10.16 -1.58
CA LEU A 119 -3.67 10.94 -2.80
C LEU A 119 -3.86 10.09 -4.07
N PHE A 120 -3.45 8.83 -4.07
CA PHE A 120 -3.75 7.90 -5.17
C PHE A 120 -5.27 7.71 -5.38
N LYS A 121 -6.06 7.82 -4.30
CA LYS A 121 -7.50 7.58 -4.33
C LYS A 121 -8.34 8.84 -4.46
N THR A 122 -7.75 10.00 -4.17
CA THR A 122 -8.47 11.26 -3.96
C THR A 122 -7.97 12.42 -4.82
N ALA A 123 -6.86 12.25 -5.54
CA ALA A 123 -6.27 13.29 -6.39
C ALA A 123 -5.82 12.75 -7.75
N THR A 124 -5.73 13.64 -8.73
CA THR A 124 -5.21 13.35 -10.08
C THR A 124 -3.69 13.44 -10.17
N ARG A 125 -3.00 13.77 -9.07
CA ARG A 125 -1.54 13.94 -9.02
C ARG A 125 -0.77 12.73 -9.54
N PHE A 126 -1.31 11.53 -9.35
CA PHE A 126 -0.69 10.28 -9.81
C PHE A 126 -1.40 9.66 -11.00
N ASP A 127 -2.40 10.33 -11.55
CA ASP A 127 -3.15 9.89 -12.71
C ASP A 127 -2.53 10.49 -13.97
N GLY A 128 -1.65 9.71 -14.60
CA GLY A 128 -1.02 10.10 -15.86
C GLY A 128 -2.03 10.31 -16.98
N THR A 129 -3.17 9.60 -16.96
CA THR A 129 -4.20 9.72 -18.01
C THR A 129 -5.02 11.00 -17.86
N ALA A 130 -5.23 11.46 -16.62
CA ALA A 130 -5.83 12.77 -16.35
C ALA A 130 -4.87 13.93 -16.69
N GLN A 131 -3.55 13.73 -16.54
CA GLN A 131 -2.53 14.74 -16.88
C GLN A 131 -2.20 14.77 -18.36
N HIS A 132 -2.29 13.63 -19.04
CA HIS A 132 -2.01 13.42 -20.45
C HIS A 132 -3.15 12.65 -21.13
N PRO A 133 -4.34 13.27 -21.31
CA PRO A 133 -5.47 12.63 -21.97
C PRO A 133 -5.13 12.12 -23.38
N GLU A 134 -4.17 12.74 -24.05
CA GLU A 134 -3.68 12.35 -25.37
C GLU A 134 -3.08 10.93 -25.43
N TRP A 135 -2.69 10.33 -24.30
CA TRP A 135 -2.15 8.97 -24.26
C TRP A 135 -3.21 7.88 -24.36
N MET A 136 -4.49 8.21 -24.15
CA MET A 136 -5.57 7.22 -24.09
C MET A 136 -6.04 6.74 -25.47
N GLY A 137 -5.51 7.30 -26.55
CA GLY A 137 -6.01 7.06 -27.90
C GLY A 137 -7.40 7.67 -28.13
N PRO A 138 -7.96 7.56 -29.33
CA PRO A 138 -9.33 8.00 -29.59
C PRO A 138 -10.33 7.14 -28.79
N GLU A 139 -11.38 7.79 -28.27
CA GLU A 139 -12.51 7.07 -27.66
C GLU A 139 -13.09 6.09 -28.69
N VAL A 140 -13.16 4.80 -28.33
CA VAL A 140 -13.76 3.72 -29.12
C VAL A 140 -15.20 3.48 -28.72
#